data_AF-H3GDJ9-F1
#
_entry.id   AF-H3GDJ9-F1
#
_cell.length_a   1.000
_cell.length_b   1.000
_cell.length_c   1.000
_cell.angle_alpha   90.00
_cell.angle_beta   90.00
_cell.angle_gamma   90.00
#
_symmetry.space_group_name_H-M   'P 1'
#
loop_
_entity.id
_entity.type
_entity.pdbx_description
1 polymer ?
#
loop_
_entity_poly.entity_id
_entity_poly.type
_entity_poly.pdbx_seq_one_letter_code
_entity_poly.pdbx_strand_id
1 'polypeptide(L)'
;MAKLLSETASDVVATATPSAVGPAYNPMPISFIAPPIEISTEIAVEESEEEFDEDNPEWAKWNCNQIRTKIRNFLGTKEMTQTAFLKLCDINSNSYYRFMNLKGPYGGSENQTYEGAAIFFYRREKKAKEEKEKLKAMKPKDRKRKATEVKEQKAKKSKTGEDTLEKIEQVQLPDMDDEGNVPVYDDCDEVRKKINFFLGEKTVTKAAFLRALGNVNSNSLRCFMNLKRGAGSGAANVVYRTAYIFFEKKRILEGGKKTKKRLENESKQGRHGFPLRHDNGMRWVIVSK
;
A
#
# COMPACT_ATOMS: atom_id res chain seq x y z
N MET A 1 -25.46 50.06 -39.95
CA MET A 1 -24.86 49.41 -41.13
C MET A 1 -23.34 49.45 -41.01
N ALA A 2 -22.70 48.39 -41.48
CA ALA A 2 -21.30 47.97 -41.37
C ALA A 2 -20.18 49.04 -41.52
N LYS A 3 -19.05 48.85 -40.81
CA LYS A 3 -17.71 48.34 -41.27
C LYS A 3 -16.64 48.78 -40.23
N LEU A 4 -15.98 47.89 -39.48
CA LEU A 4 -14.74 47.13 -39.75
C LEU A 4 -13.46 47.98 -39.90
N LEU A 5 -12.37 47.47 -39.27
CA LEU A 5 -10.91 47.77 -39.35
C LEU A 5 -10.36 48.46 -38.08
N SER A 6 -9.68 47.75 -37.16
CA SER A 6 -8.34 47.14 -37.20
C SER A 6 -7.22 48.16 -36.98
N GLU A 7 -6.64 48.14 -35.79
CA GLU A 7 -5.36 48.80 -35.50
C GLU A 7 -4.56 47.91 -34.52
N THR A 8 -3.47 47.33 -35.04
CA THR A 8 -2.42 46.68 -34.25
C THR A 8 -1.11 47.37 -34.62
N ALA A 9 -0.59 48.18 -33.71
CA ALA A 9 0.76 48.71 -33.75
C ALA A 9 1.28 48.79 -32.30
N SER A 10 2.51 48.32 -32.11
CA SER A 10 3.47 48.58 -31.03
C SER A 10 4.28 47.30 -30.77
N ASP A 11 5.58 47.32 -30.56
CA ASP A 11 6.64 48.28 -30.84
C ASP A 11 7.93 47.47 -30.67
N VAL A 12 8.92 47.74 -31.52
CA VAL A 12 10.24 47.13 -31.47
C VAL A 12 11.15 48.10 -30.73
N VAL A 13 11.73 47.70 -29.60
CA VAL A 13 12.85 48.42 -28.99
C VAL A 13 14.01 47.45 -28.75
N ALA A 14 15.09 47.71 -29.47
CA ALA A 14 16.41 47.14 -29.30
C ALA A 14 17.25 48.01 -28.36
N THR A 15 18.11 47.41 -27.54
CA THR A 15 19.38 48.03 -27.11
C THR A 15 20.45 46.96 -26.85
N ALA A 16 21.63 47.22 -27.41
CA ALA A 16 22.87 46.42 -27.48
C ALA A 16 23.66 46.42 -26.15
N THR A 17 24.26 45.28 -25.71
CA THR A 17 25.72 44.90 -25.66
C THR A 17 26.60 45.75 -24.69
N PRO A 18 27.87 45.40 -24.30
CA PRO A 18 28.74 44.24 -24.65
C PRO A 18 29.60 43.63 -23.49
N SER A 19 30.43 42.62 -23.84
CA SER A 19 31.77 42.27 -23.29
C SER A 19 31.91 41.75 -21.85
N ALA A 20 32.84 40.86 -21.49
CA ALA A 20 33.81 39.99 -22.16
C ALA A 20 34.57 39.22 -21.05
N VAL A 21 35.37 38.22 -21.47
CA VAL A 21 36.56 37.68 -20.76
C VAL A 21 36.32 36.62 -19.67
N GLY A 22 36.57 35.35 -20.03
CA GLY A 22 37.04 34.35 -19.06
C GLY A 22 38.53 34.52 -18.77
N PRO A 23 39.09 33.92 -17.71
CA PRO A 23 40.12 32.93 -17.99
C PRO A 23 40.24 31.77 -16.96
N ALA A 24 40.86 30.70 -17.46
CA ALA A 24 41.91 29.87 -16.86
C ALA A 24 41.68 29.12 -15.53
N TYR A 25 41.72 27.80 -15.71
CA TYR A 25 42.27 26.77 -14.84
C TYR A 25 43.56 27.19 -14.12
N ASN A 26 43.68 26.88 -12.82
CA ASN A 26 44.84 26.15 -12.29
C ASN A 26 44.61 25.60 -10.85
N PRO A 27 45.21 24.43 -10.52
CA PRO A 27 45.02 23.68 -9.28
C PRO A 27 46.12 23.96 -8.24
N MET A 28 45.86 23.69 -6.95
CA MET A 28 46.88 23.50 -5.87
C MET A 28 46.20 23.04 -4.55
N PRO A 29 46.90 22.47 -3.54
CA PRO A 29 48.18 21.76 -3.54
C PRO A 29 48.16 20.43 -2.72
N ILE A 30 49.23 19.65 -2.91
CA ILE A 30 49.58 18.41 -2.20
C ILE A 30 50.24 18.70 -0.83
N SER A 31 50.11 17.72 0.08
CA SER A 31 50.90 17.41 1.28
C SER A 31 50.44 17.96 2.63
N PHE A 32 49.82 17.08 3.42
CA PHE A 32 50.22 16.91 4.82
C PHE A 32 50.20 15.41 5.16
N ILE A 33 51.41 14.89 5.39
CA ILE A 33 51.70 13.53 5.83
C ILE A 33 51.57 13.51 7.36
N ALA A 34 50.83 12.54 7.90
CA ALA A 34 50.92 12.10 9.29
C ALA A 34 50.51 10.61 9.39
N PRO A 35 51.11 9.84 10.33
CA PRO A 35 51.56 8.46 10.13
C PRO A 35 50.46 7.37 10.23
N PRO A 36 50.74 6.14 9.76
CA PRO A 36 49.79 5.04 9.83
C PRO A 36 49.66 4.57 11.28
N ILE A 37 48.43 4.55 11.78
CA ILE A 37 48.09 3.92 13.05
C ILE A 37 47.86 2.44 12.73
N GLU A 38 48.83 1.61 13.11
CA GLU A 38 48.68 0.17 13.20
C GLU A 38 47.60 -0.16 14.24
N ILE A 39 46.46 -0.69 13.79
CA ILE A 39 45.52 -1.42 14.64
C ILE A 39 45.50 -2.84 14.12
N SER A 40 46.41 -3.64 14.68
CA SER A 40 46.33 -5.09 14.71
C SER A 40 45.17 -5.48 15.60
N THR A 41 44.03 -5.84 15.01
CA THR A 41 43.03 -6.67 15.70
C THR A 41 42.45 -7.63 14.68
N GLU A 42 43.01 -8.83 14.71
CA GLU A 42 42.48 -10.05 14.13
C GLU A 42 41.00 -10.21 14.52
N ILE A 43 40.12 -9.97 13.56
CA ILE A 43 38.80 -10.57 13.57
C ILE A 43 38.91 -11.70 12.56
N ALA A 44 39.07 -12.91 13.09
CA ALA A 44 38.86 -14.13 12.36
C ALA A 44 37.43 -14.10 11.80
N VAL A 45 37.32 -13.63 10.57
CA VAL A 45 36.21 -13.96 9.70
C VAL A 45 36.44 -15.43 9.40
N GLU A 46 35.78 -16.31 10.16
CA GLU A 46 35.46 -17.65 9.66
C GLU A 46 34.55 -17.44 8.45
N GLU A 47 35.19 -17.14 7.32
CA GLU A 47 34.66 -17.37 6.00
C GLU A 47 34.59 -18.88 5.91
N SER A 48 33.45 -19.43 6.35
CA SER A 48 33.09 -20.79 6.00
C SER A 48 33.02 -20.79 4.48
N GLU A 49 34.11 -21.23 3.84
CA GLU A 49 34.18 -21.55 2.44
C GLU A 49 33.01 -22.49 2.17
N GLU A 50 31.90 -21.91 1.69
CA GLU A 50 30.77 -22.68 1.18
C GLU A 50 31.36 -23.46 0.02
N GLU A 51 31.53 -24.77 0.24
CA GLU A 51 31.84 -25.76 -0.79
C GLU A 51 30.84 -25.54 -1.92
N PHE A 52 31.28 -24.79 -2.93
CA PHE A 52 30.50 -24.42 -4.09
C PHE A 52 30.42 -25.67 -4.95
N ASP A 53 29.44 -26.52 -4.64
CA ASP A 53 29.17 -27.74 -5.37
C ASP A 53 28.66 -27.34 -6.76
N GLU A 54 29.60 -27.21 -7.70
CA GLU A 54 29.44 -26.60 -9.03
C GLU A 54 28.38 -27.31 -9.87
N ASP A 55 28.07 -28.57 -9.53
CA ASP A 55 27.10 -29.42 -10.22
C ASP A 55 25.65 -29.31 -9.69
N ASN A 56 25.42 -28.86 -8.45
CA ASN A 56 24.07 -28.78 -7.88
C ASN A 56 23.92 -27.65 -6.84
N PRO A 57 23.80 -26.39 -7.28
CA PRO A 57 23.57 -25.28 -6.38
C PRO A 57 22.28 -25.48 -5.57
N GLU A 58 22.37 -25.54 -4.24
CA GLU A 58 21.20 -25.76 -3.36
C GLU A 58 20.08 -24.71 -3.55
N TRP A 59 20.43 -23.53 -4.07
CA TRP A 59 19.49 -22.48 -4.42
C TRP A 59 18.57 -22.86 -5.59
N ALA A 60 18.98 -23.78 -6.48
CA ALA A 60 18.25 -24.25 -7.65
C ALA A 60 17.21 -25.35 -7.34
N LYS A 61 16.87 -25.59 -6.07
CA LYS A 61 15.91 -26.64 -5.67
C LYS A 61 14.48 -26.46 -6.19
N TRP A 62 14.14 -25.31 -6.77
CA TRP A 62 12.81 -25.01 -7.29
C TRP A 62 12.84 -24.84 -8.78
N ASN A 63 11.84 -25.38 -9.48
CA ASN A 63 11.69 -25.14 -10.91
C ASN A 63 11.12 -23.74 -11.23
N CYS A 64 11.19 -23.32 -12.50
CA CYS A 64 10.76 -21.99 -12.94
C CYS A 64 9.29 -21.69 -12.58
N ASN A 65 8.41 -22.69 -12.63
CA ASN A 65 7.00 -22.49 -12.28
C ASN A 65 6.78 -22.26 -10.78
N GLN A 66 7.53 -22.97 -9.94
CA GLN A 66 7.54 -22.77 -8.50
C GLN A 66 8.09 -21.39 -8.15
N ILE A 67 9.18 -20.95 -8.80
CA ILE A 67 9.72 -19.60 -8.61
C ILE A 67 8.71 -18.52 -9.02
N ARG A 68 8.05 -18.63 -10.18
CA ARG A 68 6.98 -17.69 -10.58
C ARG A 68 5.88 -17.61 -9.53
N THR A 69 5.46 -18.75 -8.98
CA THR A 69 4.43 -18.80 -7.94
C THR A 69 4.89 -18.13 -6.65
N LYS A 70 6.12 -18.41 -6.21
CA LYS A 70 6.73 -17.77 -5.04
C LYS A 70 6.83 -16.25 -5.21
N ILE A 71 7.24 -15.76 -6.38
CA ILE A 71 7.27 -14.34 -6.70
C ILE A 71 5.88 -13.71 -6.56
N ARG A 72 4.84 -14.31 -7.16
CA ARG A 72 3.46 -13.78 -7.08
C ARG A 72 2.97 -13.72 -5.64
N ASN A 73 3.19 -14.79 -4.87
CA ASN A 73 2.78 -14.85 -3.47
C ASN A 73 3.51 -13.79 -2.65
N PHE A 74 4.82 -13.65 -2.85
CA PHE A 74 5.65 -12.67 -2.14
C PHE A 74 5.26 -11.22 -2.47
N LEU A 75 5.06 -10.88 -3.74
CA LEU A 75 4.61 -9.53 -4.10
C LEU A 75 3.15 -9.29 -3.68
N GLY A 76 2.34 -10.35 -3.58
CA GLY A 76 0.97 -10.31 -3.08
C GLY A 76 0.88 -9.95 -1.59
N THR A 77 1.89 -10.26 -0.77
CA THR A 77 1.92 -9.83 0.65
C THR A 77 2.14 -8.33 0.81
N LYS A 78 2.59 -7.64 -0.26
CA LYS A 78 2.95 -6.21 -0.27
C LYS A 78 4.00 -5.83 0.79
N GLU A 79 4.82 -6.78 1.21
CA GLU A 79 5.97 -6.51 2.10
C GLU A 79 7.06 -5.69 1.40
N MET A 80 7.26 -5.93 0.10
CA MET A 80 8.22 -5.21 -0.74
C MET A 80 7.57 -4.88 -2.08
N THR A 81 7.93 -3.74 -2.67
CA THR A 81 7.47 -3.37 -4.01
C THR A 81 8.20 -4.20 -5.07
N GLN A 82 7.56 -4.42 -6.22
CA GLN A 82 8.18 -5.12 -7.34
C GLN A 82 9.52 -4.48 -7.74
N THR A 83 9.57 -3.15 -7.82
CA THR A 83 10.80 -2.41 -8.17
C THR A 83 11.92 -2.63 -7.16
N ALA A 84 11.61 -2.65 -5.85
CA ALA A 84 12.61 -2.92 -4.81
C ALA A 84 13.11 -4.37 -4.87
N PHE A 85 12.21 -5.33 -5.11
CA PHE A 85 12.57 -6.73 -5.33
C PHE A 85 13.55 -6.90 -6.50
N LEU A 86 13.22 -6.28 -7.65
CA LEU A 86 14.04 -6.37 -8.84
C LEU A 86 15.44 -5.79 -8.64
N LYS A 87 15.56 -4.64 -7.96
CA LYS A 87 16.85 -4.04 -7.62
C LYS A 87 17.69 -4.93 -6.70
N LEU A 88 17.05 -5.55 -5.71
CA LEU A 88 17.75 -6.38 -4.72
C LEU A 88 18.27 -7.70 -5.30
N CYS A 89 17.56 -8.24 -6.29
CA CYS A 89 17.96 -9.44 -7.01
C CYS A 89 18.81 -9.14 -8.26
N ASP A 90 19.11 -7.86 -8.54
CA ASP A 90 19.78 -7.38 -9.75
C ASP A 90 19.13 -7.88 -11.07
N ILE A 91 17.79 -7.82 -11.13
CA ILE A 91 17.00 -8.29 -12.27
C ILE A 91 16.49 -7.09 -13.07
N ASN A 92 16.75 -7.09 -14.38
CA ASN A 92 16.10 -6.16 -15.30
C ASN A 92 14.57 -6.40 -15.38
N SER A 93 13.80 -5.30 -15.34
CA SER A 93 12.34 -5.31 -15.43
C SER A 93 11.82 -6.06 -16.66
N ASN A 94 12.45 -5.89 -17.84
CA ASN A 94 12.02 -6.59 -19.07
C ASN A 94 12.15 -8.11 -18.93
N SER A 95 13.28 -8.58 -18.40
CA SER A 95 13.54 -10.02 -18.17
C SER A 95 12.54 -10.61 -17.18
N TYR A 96 12.17 -9.85 -16.15
CA TYR A 96 11.14 -10.25 -15.20
C TYR A 96 9.77 -10.45 -15.87
N TYR A 97 9.30 -9.48 -16.66
CA TYR A 97 7.99 -9.59 -17.30
C TYR A 97 7.94 -10.76 -18.29
N ARG A 98 9.03 -10.98 -19.05
CA ARG A 98 9.16 -12.16 -19.92
C ARG A 98 9.08 -13.46 -19.12
N PHE A 99 9.87 -13.58 -18.06
CA PHE A 99 9.89 -14.78 -17.21
C PHE A 99 8.52 -15.10 -16.60
N MET A 100 7.80 -14.09 -16.10
CA MET A 100 6.50 -14.26 -15.45
C MET A 100 5.38 -14.70 -16.39
N ASN A 101 5.54 -14.44 -17.69
CA ASN A 101 4.59 -14.80 -18.75
C ASN A 101 4.87 -16.17 -19.39
N LEU A 102 6.09 -16.71 -19.20
CA LEU A 102 6.42 -18.06 -19.65
C LEU A 102 5.64 -19.13 -18.88
N LYS A 103 5.50 -20.32 -19.48
CA LYS A 103 4.78 -21.46 -18.93
C LYS A 103 5.69 -22.69 -18.88
N GLY A 104 5.27 -23.67 -18.09
CA GLY A 104 6.01 -24.92 -17.91
C GLY A 104 7.07 -24.87 -16.80
N PRO A 105 7.52 -26.06 -16.35
CA PRO A 105 8.45 -26.20 -15.23
C PRO A 105 9.85 -25.64 -15.53
N TYR A 106 10.32 -25.78 -16.77
CA TYR A 106 11.65 -25.32 -17.18
C TYR A 106 11.62 -24.08 -18.09
N GLY A 107 10.42 -23.53 -18.36
CA GLY A 107 10.29 -22.35 -19.23
C GLY A 107 11.00 -21.13 -18.65
N GLY A 108 12.14 -20.75 -19.22
CA GLY A 108 12.94 -19.61 -18.76
C GLY A 108 13.92 -19.94 -17.64
N SER A 109 14.45 -21.16 -17.59
CA SER A 109 15.61 -21.52 -16.75
C SER A 109 16.84 -20.65 -17.05
N GLU A 110 17.02 -20.29 -18.32
CA GLU A 110 18.10 -19.42 -18.80
C GLU A 110 17.86 -17.92 -18.50
N ASN A 111 16.72 -17.56 -17.89
CA ASN A 111 16.42 -16.16 -17.58
C ASN A 111 17.01 -15.79 -16.22
N GLN A 112 17.76 -14.68 -16.15
CA GLN A 112 18.31 -14.13 -14.90
C GLN A 112 17.29 -13.98 -13.75
N THR A 113 16.00 -13.84 -14.08
CA THR A 113 14.93 -13.74 -13.08
C THR A 113 14.79 -15.02 -12.28
N TYR A 114 15.02 -16.18 -12.91
CA TYR A 114 14.96 -17.47 -12.25
C TYR A 114 16.06 -17.58 -11.19
N GLU A 115 17.31 -17.40 -11.61
CA GLU A 115 18.50 -17.47 -10.75
C GLU A 115 18.44 -16.45 -9.61
N GLY A 116 18.28 -15.16 -9.92
CA GLY A 116 18.24 -14.11 -8.91
C GLY A 116 17.12 -14.29 -7.88
N ALA A 117 15.92 -14.72 -8.33
CA ALA A 117 14.82 -15.00 -7.42
C ALA A 117 15.04 -16.27 -6.59
N ALA A 118 15.60 -17.33 -7.18
CA ALA A 118 15.89 -18.58 -6.48
C ALA A 118 16.90 -18.36 -5.34
N ILE A 119 17.98 -17.63 -5.62
CA ILE A 119 18.98 -17.21 -4.62
C ILE A 119 18.32 -16.37 -3.51
N PHE A 120 17.49 -15.39 -3.87
CA PHE A 120 16.78 -14.56 -2.88
C PHE A 120 15.92 -15.39 -1.92
N PHE A 121 15.12 -16.31 -2.44
CA PHE A 121 14.25 -17.15 -1.60
C PHE A 121 15.05 -18.15 -0.78
N TYR A 122 16.13 -18.70 -1.32
CA TYR A 122 17.03 -19.58 -0.57
C TYR A 122 17.66 -18.84 0.61
N ARG A 123 18.26 -17.66 0.38
CA ARG A 123 18.84 -16.81 1.43
C ARG A 123 17.81 -16.45 2.51
N ARG A 124 16.58 -16.17 2.11
CA ARG A 124 15.49 -15.86 3.05
C ARG A 124 15.08 -17.08 3.90
N GLU A 125 15.01 -18.26 3.29
CA GLU A 125 14.71 -19.50 4.03
C GLU A 125 15.83 -19.88 4.99
N LYS A 126 17.11 -19.70 4.60
CA LYS A 126 18.27 -19.91 5.47
C LYS A 126 18.23 -18.97 6.68
N LYS A 127 18.04 -17.66 6.46
CA LYS A 127 17.85 -16.68 7.54
C LYS A 127 16.68 -16.99 8.46
N ALA A 128 15.56 -17.46 7.91
CA ALA A 128 14.40 -17.86 8.72
C ALA A 128 14.68 -19.12 9.57
N LYS A 129 15.45 -20.09 9.04
CA LYS A 129 15.90 -21.26 9.80
C LYS A 129 16.86 -20.86 10.91
N GLU A 130 17.87 -20.03 10.61
CA GLU A 130 18.81 -19.50 11.60
C GLU A 130 18.09 -18.70 12.68
N GLU A 131 17.13 -17.85 12.34
CA GLU A 131 16.36 -17.11 13.35
C GLU A 131 15.54 -18.06 14.23
N LYS A 132 14.94 -19.10 13.63
CA LYS A 132 14.19 -20.13 14.37
C LYS A 132 15.10 -20.94 15.28
N GLU A 133 16.32 -21.23 14.85
CA GLU A 133 17.34 -21.93 15.63
C GLU A 133 17.89 -21.05 16.75
N LYS A 134 18.20 -19.78 16.47
CA LYS A 134 18.53 -18.76 17.49
C LYS A 134 17.40 -18.63 18.52
N LEU A 135 16.14 -18.65 18.08
CA LEU A 135 14.97 -18.66 18.97
C LEU A 135 14.84 -19.94 19.79
N LYS A 136 15.30 -21.09 19.29
CA LYS A 136 15.32 -22.37 20.03
C LYS A 136 16.51 -22.47 20.99
N ALA A 137 17.66 -21.90 20.62
CA ALA A 137 18.88 -21.85 21.40
C ALA A 137 18.83 -20.76 22.49
N MET A 138 18.00 -19.73 22.33
CA MET A 138 17.71 -18.76 23.39
C MET A 138 17.02 -19.44 24.57
N LYS A 139 17.47 -19.11 25.79
CA LYS A 139 16.87 -19.56 27.04
C LYS A 139 15.37 -19.17 27.07
N PRO A 140 14.48 -20.00 27.66
CA PRO A 140 13.03 -19.78 27.62
C PRO A 140 12.57 -18.41 28.17
N LYS A 141 13.35 -17.77 29.06
CA LYS A 141 13.08 -16.40 29.55
C LYS A 141 13.23 -15.32 28.47
N ASP A 142 14.21 -15.42 27.58
CA ASP A 142 14.45 -14.40 26.55
C ASP A 142 13.55 -14.60 25.33
N ARG A 143 13.18 -15.85 25.04
CA ARG A 143 12.14 -16.18 24.06
C ARG A 143 10.77 -15.62 24.49
N LYS A 144 10.47 -15.66 25.80
CA LYS A 144 9.31 -15.00 26.38
C LYS A 144 9.43 -13.48 26.22
N ARG A 145 10.57 -12.86 26.54
CA ARG A 145 10.77 -11.40 26.36
C ARG A 145 10.57 -10.91 24.92
N LYS A 146 11.17 -11.56 23.92
CA LYS A 146 11.03 -11.17 22.50
C LYS A 146 9.60 -11.39 21.96
N ALA A 147 8.94 -12.49 22.38
CA ALA A 147 7.53 -12.71 22.07
C ALA A 147 6.60 -11.74 22.82
N THR A 148 6.98 -11.31 24.03
CA THR A 148 6.24 -10.31 24.80
C THR A 148 6.39 -8.94 24.16
N GLU A 149 7.57 -8.56 23.67
CA GLU A 149 7.82 -7.27 23.03
C GLU A 149 7.08 -7.12 21.68
N VAL A 150 7.09 -8.16 20.83
CA VAL A 150 6.28 -8.17 19.59
C VAL A 150 4.77 -8.17 19.92
N LYS A 151 4.35 -8.89 20.96
CA LYS A 151 2.96 -8.88 21.43
C LYS A 151 2.57 -7.53 22.04
N GLU A 152 3.50 -6.86 22.72
CA GLU A 152 3.30 -5.57 23.37
C GLU A 152 3.27 -4.45 22.33
N GLN A 153 4.11 -4.47 21.31
CA GLN A 153 4.02 -3.54 20.18
C GLN A 153 2.70 -3.71 19.41
N LYS A 154 2.26 -4.95 19.20
CA LYS A 154 0.95 -5.24 18.59
C LYS A 154 -0.21 -4.83 19.50
N ALA A 155 -0.08 -5.02 20.81
CA ALA A 155 -1.07 -4.61 21.81
C ALA A 155 -1.16 -3.09 21.97
N LYS A 156 -0.03 -2.37 21.91
CA LYS A 156 0.02 -0.90 21.93
C LYS A 156 -0.66 -0.32 20.69
N LYS A 157 -0.39 -0.88 19.50
CA LYS A 157 -1.08 -0.48 18.26
C LYS A 157 -2.57 -0.80 18.29
N SER A 158 -2.97 -1.97 18.79
CA SER A 158 -4.39 -2.32 18.90
C SER A 158 -5.12 -1.47 19.94
N LYS A 159 -4.50 -1.17 21.08
CA LYS A 159 -5.08 -0.33 22.13
C LYS A 159 -5.25 1.11 21.65
N THR A 160 -4.24 1.67 20.99
CA THR A 160 -4.33 3.01 20.37
C THR A 160 -5.40 3.04 19.27
N GLY A 161 -5.50 1.97 18.48
CA GLY A 161 -6.55 1.84 17.45
C GLY A 161 -7.95 1.75 18.03
N GLU A 162 -8.13 1.02 19.14
CA GLU A 162 -9.41 0.85 19.84
C GLU A 162 -9.83 2.15 20.54
N ASP A 163 -8.91 2.84 21.22
CA ASP A 163 -9.15 4.18 21.79
C ASP A 163 -9.58 5.19 20.71
N THR A 164 -9.05 5.05 19.49
CA THR A 164 -9.44 5.89 18.35
C THR A 164 -10.84 5.56 17.87
N LEU A 165 -11.24 4.28 17.84
CA LEU A 165 -12.60 3.86 17.49
C LEU A 165 -13.63 4.40 18.49
N GLU A 166 -13.35 4.27 19.79
CA GLU A 166 -14.25 4.76 20.84
C GLU A 166 -14.47 6.27 20.74
N LYS A 167 -13.41 7.04 20.47
CA LYS A 167 -13.53 8.48 20.23
C LYS A 167 -14.35 8.79 18.99
N ILE A 168 -14.18 8.03 17.91
CA ILE A 168 -14.97 8.22 16.68
C ILE A 168 -16.44 7.92 16.95
N GLU A 169 -16.78 6.88 17.71
CA GLU A 169 -18.17 6.52 18.04
C GLU A 169 -18.89 7.63 18.81
N GLN A 170 -18.19 8.25 19.77
CA GLN A 170 -18.70 9.32 20.64
C GLN A 170 -18.96 10.64 19.89
N VAL A 171 -18.35 10.86 18.72
CA VAL A 171 -18.62 12.05 17.91
C VAL A 171 -20.06 12.03 17.40
N GLN A 172 -20.81 13.07 17.74
CA GLN A 172 -22.15 13.28 17.21
C GLN A 172 -22.07 13.97 15.84
N LEU A 173 -22.90 13.50 14.90
CA LEU A 173 -23.05 14.13 13.60
C LEU A 173 -24.14 15.21 13.70
N PRO A 174 -23.89 16.44 13.23
CA PRO A 174 -24.86 17.53 13.32
C PRO A 174 -26.10 17.32 12.43
N ASP A 175 -25.98 16.51 11.37
CA ASP A 175 -27.06 16.23 10.40
C ASP A 175 -27.72 14.87 10.63
N MET A 176 -27.59 14.29 11.84
CA MET A 176 -28.23 13.02 12.19
C MET A 176 -29.64 13.30 12.72
N ASP A 177 -30.65 12.72 12.07
CA ASP A 177 -32.02 12.80 12.59
C ASP A 177 -32.20 11.92 13.85
N ASP A 178 -33.31 12.11 14.56
CA ASP A 178 -33.64 11.39 15.79
C ASP A 178 -33.75 9.85 15.58
N GLU A 179 -33.83 9.41 14.32
CA GLU A 179 -33.88 8.02 13.87
C GLU A 179 -32.49 7.48 13.43
N GLY A 180 -31.44 8.28 13.57
CA GLY A 180 -30.06 7.94 13.23
C GLY A 180 -29.78 7.89 11.72
N ASN A 181 -30.68 8.40 10.89
CA ASN A 181 -30.55 8.57 9.45
C ASN A 181 -29.72 9.80 9.11
N VAL A 182 -28.75 9.58 8.23
CA VAL A 182 -27.83 10.61 7.75
C VAL A 182 -27.86 10.54 6.23
N PRO A 183 -28.14 11.66 5.53
CA PRO A 183 -28.03 11.73 4.09
C PRO A 183 -26.62 11.33 3.63
N VAL A 184 -26.53 10.34 2.73
CA VAL A 184 -25.25 9.83 2.25
C VAL A 184 -24.83 10.58 0.99
N TYR A 185 -23.67 11.24 1.03
CA TYR A 185 -23.16 12.01 -0.13
C TYR A 185 -21.96 11.37 -0.82
N ASP A 186 -21.33 10.34 -0.24
CA ASP A 186 -20.25 9.62 -0.91
C ASP A 186 -20.78 8.39 -1.65
N ASP A 187 -20.34 8.21 -2.89
CA ASP A 187 -20.65 7.02 -3.70
C ASP A 187 -20.14 5.72 -3.04
N CYS A 188 -20.75 4.59 -3.41
CA CYS A 188 -20.32 3.27 -2.93
C CYS A 188 -18.82 3.01 -3.17
N ASP A 189 -18.28 3.45 -4.31
CA ASP A 189 -16.86 3.27 -4.64
C ASP A 189 -15.92 4.10 -3.76
N GLU A 190 -16.32 5.32 -3.37
CA GLU A 190 -15.53 6.15 -2.46
C GLU A 190 -15.54 5.55 -1.04
N VAL A 191 -16.69 5.03 -0.58
CA VAL A 191 -16.77 4.30 0.69
C VAL A 191 -15.88 3.05 0.68
N ARG A 192 -15.88 2.26 -0.40
CA ARG A 192 -14.98 1.09 -0.54
C ARG A 192 -13.51 1.49 -0.48
N LYS A 193 -13.11 2.61 -1.09
CA LYS A 193 -11.73 3.12 -1.01
C LYS A 193 -11.35 3.50 0.41
N LYS A 194 -12.23 4.23 1.13
CA LYS A 194 -12.02 4.62 2.53
C LYS A 194 -11.86 3.40 3.44
N ILE A 195 -12.70 2.37 3.26
CA ILE A 195 -12.59 1.11 4.01
C ILE A 195 -11.22 0.43 3.75
N ASN A 196 -10.80 0.32 2.49
CA ASN A 196 -9.52 -0.30 2.14
C ASN A 196 -8.33 0.48 2.71
N PHE A 197 -8.38 1.80 2.70
CA PHE A 197 -7.34 2.65 3.26
C PHE A 197 -7.24 2.46 4.78
N PHE A 198 -8.38 2.56 5.49
CA PHE A 198 -8.44 2.39 6.94
C PHE A 198 -7.98 1.01 7.42
N LEU A 199 -8.41 -0.07 6.76
CA LEU A 199 -7.96 -1.43 7.09
C LEU A 199 -6.52 -1.70 6.63
N GLY A 200 -6.03 -0.96 5.64
CA GLY A 200 -4.67 -1.04 5.12
C GLY A 200 -3.61 -0.50 6.09
N GLU A 201 -3.97 0.47 6.92
CA GLU A 201 -3.10 1.04 7.98
C GLU A 201 -2.73 0.02 9.06
N LYS A 202 -3.47 -1.10 9.18
CA LYS A 202 -3.27 -2.18 10.18
C LYS A 202 -3.25 -1.69 11.64
N THR A 203 -3.81 -0.51 11.92
CA THR A 203 -4.00 0.07 13.25
C THR A 203 -5.18 -0.60 13.96
N VAL A 204 -6.26 -0.84 13.21
CA VAL A 204 -7.52 -1.42 13.70
C VAL A 204 -7.77 -2.77 13.03
N THR A 205 -8.28 -3.75 13.79
CA THR A 205 -8.67 -5.04 13.22
C THR A 205 -10.01 -4.94 12.50
N LYS A 206 -10.21 -5.76 11.45
CA LYS A 206 -11.49 -5.85 10.74
C LYS A 206 -12.67 -6.11 11.68
N ALA A 207 -12.47 -6.93 12.72
CA ALA A 207 -13.50 -7.23 13.72
C ALA A 207 -13.84 -6.00 14.59
N ALA A 208 -12.84 -5.27 15.07
CA ALA A 208 -13.07 -4.05 15.85
C ALA A 208 -13.78 -2.97 15.02
N PHE A 209 -13.37 -2.79 13.76
CA PHE A 209 -14.06 -1.90 12.83
C PHE A 209 -15.54 -2.27 12.64
N LEU A 210 -15.85 -3.57 12.45
CA LEU A 210 -17.24 -4.03 12.29
C LEU A 210 -18.09 -3.81 13.55
N ARG A 211 -17.51 -3.88 14.75
CA ARG A 211 -18.20 -3.54 16.00
C ARG A 211 -18.53 -2.05 16.04
N ALA A 212 -17.57 -1.20 15.67
CA ALA A 212 -17.76 0.25 15.62
C ALA A 212 -18.80 0.72 14.59
N LEU A 213 -19.08 -0.09 13.57
CA LEU A 213 -20.17 0.17 12.61
C LEU A 213 -21.57 -0.20 13.14
N GLY A 214 -21.70 -0.64 14.41
CA GLY A 214 -22.95 -1.15 14.97
C GLY A 214 -23.07 -2.68 14.85
N ASN A 215 -21.96 -3.38 15.08
CA ASN A 215 -21.88 -4.85 15.05
C ASN A 215 -22.33 -5.49 13.72
N VAL A 216 -21.86 -4.91 12.60
CA VAL A 216 -22.21 -5.37 11.26
C VAL A 216 -21.59 -6.74 10.96
N ASN A 217 -22.36 -7.63 10.31
CA ASN A 217 -21.87 -8.96 9.95
C ASN A 217 -20.68 -8.88 8.97
N SER A 218 -19.64 -9.68 9.24
CA SER A 218 -18.48 -9.86 8.37
C SER A 218 -18.82 -10.26 6.93
N ASN A 219 -19.92 -11.02 6.75
CA ASN A 219 -20.41 -11.39 5.43
C ASN A 219 -20.94 -10.17 4.65
N SER A 220 -21.66 -9.26 5.31
CA SER A 220 -22.19 -8.04 4.69
C SER A 220 -21.06 -7.16 4.16
N LEU A 221 -19.98 -7.01 4.93
CA LEU A 221 -18.79 -6.29 4.49
C LEU A 221 -18.10 -7.00 3.31
N ARG A 222 -17.93 -8.33 3.38
CA ARG A 222 -17.37 -9.10 2.26
C ARG A 222 -18.19 -8.92 0.98
N CYS A 223 -19.52 -9.04 1.07
CA CYS A 223 -20.41 -8.80 -0.05
C CYS A 223 -20.22 -7.38 -0.59
N PHE A 224 -20.35 -6.34 0.25
CA PHE A 224 -20.20 -4.94 -0.18
C PHE A 224 -18.90 -4.66 -0.96
N MET A 225 -17.79 -5.24 -0.50
CA MET A 225 -16.47 -5.09 -1.13
C MET A 225 -16.35 -5.84 -2.46
N ASN A 226 -17.12 -6.92 -2.65
CA ASN A 226 -17.09 -7.78 -3.83
C ASN A 226 -18.17 -7.44 -4.87
N LEU A 227 -19.17 -6.62 -4.55
CA LEU A 227 -20.16 -6.16 -5.52
C LEU A 227 -19.47 -5.38 -6.66
N LYS A 228 -20.08 -5.40 -7.85
CA LYS A 228 -19.57 -4.67 -9.02
C LYS A 228 -19.34 -3.19 -8.67
N ARG A 229 -18.32 -2.60 -9.31
CA ARG A 229 -18.04 -1.17 -9.17
C ARG A 229 -19.15 -0.35 -9.83
N GLY A 230 -19.42 0.80 -9.26
CA GLY A 230 -20.55 1.64 -9.61
C GLY A 230 -21.03 2.45 -8.42
N ALA A 231 -21.49 3.69 -8.70
CA ALA A 231 -21.83 4.68 -7.68
C ALA A 231 -22.93 4.19 -6.71
N GLY A 232 -23.92 3.45 -7.22
CA GLY A 232 -25.01 2.89 -6.42
C GLY A 232 -24.84 1.43 -6.03
N SER A 233 -23.85 0.70 -6.58
CA SER A 233 -23.81 -0.78 -6.63
C SER A 233 -23.76 -1.50 -5.28
N GLY A 234 -23.77 -0.80 -4.15
CA GLY A 234 -23.91 -1.37 -2.81
C GLY A 234 -24.88 -0.60 -1.91
N ALA A 235 -25.73 0.26 -2.46
CA ALA A 235 -26.57 1.20 -1.71
C ALA A 235 -27.54 0.52 -0.73
N ALA A 236 -28.06 -0.66 -1.10
CA ALA A 236 -28.94 -1.46 -0.26
C ALA A 236 -28.23 -2.18 0.91
N ASN A 237 -26.89 -2.20 0.93
CA ASN A 237 -26.14 -2.89 1.97
C ASN A 237 -25.95 -1.98 3.19
N VAL A 238 -26.27 -2.49 4.38
CA VAL A 238 -26.13 -1.79 5.67
C VAL A 238 -24.72 -1.22 5.89
N VAL A 239 -23.69 -1.89 5.37
CA VAL A 239 -22.28 -1.44 5.45
C VAL A 239 -22.09 -0.07 4.81
N TYR A 240 -22.80 0.24 3.73
CA TYR A 240 -22.62 1.51 3.02
C TYR A 240 -22.98 2.70 3.90
N ARG A 241 -24.19 2.71 4.48
CA ARG A 241 -24.67 3.78 5.37
C ARG A 241 -23.85 3.86 6.66
N THR A 242 -23.63 2.73 7.32
CA THR A 242 -22.90 2.69 8.60
C THR A 242 -21.44 3.11 8.44
N ALA A 243 -20.76 2.65 7.37
CA ALA A 243 -19.39 3.07 7.09
C ALA A 243 -19.31 4.55 6.71
N TYR A 244 -20.27 5.08 5.95
CA TYR A 244 -20.32 6.51 5.65
C TYR A 244 -20.40 7.34 6.93
N ILE A 245 -21.35 7.02 7.83
CA ILE A 245 -21.50 7.66 9.14
C ILE A 245 -20.19 7.62 9.94
N PHE A 246 -19.54 6.45 9.98
CA PHE A 246 -18.26 6.29 10.68
C PHE A 246 -17.17 7.20 10.11
N PHE A 247 -17.00 7.25 8.78
CA PHE A 247 -15.99 8.12 8.18
C PHE A 247 -16.32 9.60 8.30
N GLU A 248 -17.59 9.96 8.40
CA GLU A 248 -18.02 11.31 8.71
C GLU A 248 -17.65 11.72 10.12
N LYS A 249 -17.92 10.86 11.10
CA LYS A 249 -17.49 11.08 12.50
C LYS A 249 -15.97 11.21 12.58
N LYS A 250 -15.24 10.32 11.88
CA LYS A 250 -13.78 10.39 11.77
C LYS A 250 -13.31 11.72 11.18
N ARG A 251 -13.95 12.20 10.11
CA ARG A 251 -13.62 13.49 9.47
C ARG A 251 -13.80 14.67 10.42
N ILE A 252 -14.90 14.70 11.18
CA ILE A 252 -15.15 15.77 12.17
C ILE A 252 -14.09 15.74 13.27
N LEU A 253 -13.76 14.54 13.77
CA LEU A 253 -12.70 14.35 14.77
C LEU A 253 -11.34 14.88 14.29
N GLU A 254 -10.99 14.62 13.03
CA GLU A 254 -9.73 15.07 12.42
C GLU A 254 -9.77 16.53 11.93
N GLY A 255 -10.92 17.21 11.99
CA GLY A 255 -11.09 18.56 11.43
C GLY A 255 -10.95 18.63 9.90
N GLY A 256 -11.17 17.51 9.21
CA GLY A 256 -10.97 17.38 7.77
C GLY A 256 -11.98 18.18 6.93
N LYS A 257 -11.49 18.90 5.92
CA LYS A 257 -12.34 19.58 4.92
C LYS A 257 -13.14 18.57 4.09
N LYS A 258 -14.33 18.95 3.61
CA LYS A 258 -15.13 18.13 2.69
C LYS A 258 -14.37 17.94 1.36
N THR A 259 -14.41 16.73 0.81
CA THR A 259 -13.79 16.41 -0.49
C THR A 259 -14.54 17.11 -1.63
N LYS A 260 -13.83 17.53 -2.70
CA LYS A 260 -14.45 18.12 -3.91
C LYS A 260 -15.61 17.28 -4.47
N LYS A 261 -15.41 15.95 -4.58
CA LYS A 261 -16.46 15.01 -5.02
C LYS A 261 -17.72 15.07 -4.17
N ARG A 262 -17.58 15.25 -2.86
CA ARG A 262 -18.72 15.38 -1.98
C ARG A 262 -19.47 16.69 -2.22
N LEU A 263 -18.77 17.80 -2.40
CA LEU A 263 -19.41 19.08 -2.72
C LEU A 263 -20.18 19.00 -4.05
N GLU A 264 -19.60 18.33 -5.05
CA GLU A 264 -20.29 18.06 -6.31
C GLU A 264 -21.52 17.15 -6.12
N ASN A 265 -21.42 16.12 -5.29
CA ASN A 265 -22.54 15.22 -4.99
C ASN A 265 -23.63 15.90 -4.16
N GLU A 266 -23.27 16.75 -3.20
CA GLU A 266 -24.21 17.60 -2.45
C GLU A 266 -24.96 18.52 -3.43
N SER A 267 -24.27 19.08 -4.42
CA SER A 267 -24.90 19.89 -5.48
C SER A 267 -25.80 19.09 -6.42
N LYS A 268 -25.48 17.83 -6.71
CA LYS A 268 -26.24 16.98 -7.66
C LYS A 268 -27.42 16.26 -7.00
N GLN A 269 -27.25 15.75 -5.79
CA GLN A 269 -28.23 14.94 -5.06
C GLN A 269 -29.23 15.80 -4.26
N GLY A 270 -28.88 17.05 -3.95
CA GLY A 270 -29.68 17.93 -3.11
C GLY A 270 -29.75 17.44 -1.65
N ARG A 271 -30.85 17.77 -0.95
CA ARG A 271 -30.99 17.56 0.51
C ARG A 271 -31.05 16.08 0.93
N HIS A 272 -31.41 15.18 0.02
CA HIS A 272 -31.71 13.77 0.35
C HIS A 272 -30.54 12.79 0.12
N GLY A 273 -29.45 13.20 -0.53
CA GLY A 273 -28.30 12.33 -0.79
C GLY A 273 -28.61 11.15 -1.72
N PHE A 274 -27.69 10.18 -1.79
CA PHE A 274 -27.83 8.98 -2.63
C PHE A 274 -29.02 8.12 -2.20
N PRO A 275 -29.83 7.59 -3.15
CA PRO A 275 -30.87 6.64 -2.82
C PRO A 275 -30.25 5.37 -2.24
N LEU A 276 -30.71 4.96 -1.06
CA LEU A 276 -30.25 3.78 -0.31
C LEU A 276 -30.83 2.46 -0.86
N ARG A 277 -31.46 2.49 -2.03
CA ARG A 277 -32.01 1.31 -2.71
C ARG A 277 -31.41 1.18 -4.09
N HIS A 278 -31.13 -0.07 -4.45
CA HIS A 278 -30.83 -0.46 -5.81
C HIS A 278 -32.01 -1.30 -6.30
N ASP A 279 -33.11 -0.63 -6.59
CA ASP A 279 -34.17 -1.18 -7.41
C ASP A 279 -33.60 -1.38 -8.82
N ASN A 280 -33.23 -2.62 -9.11
CA ASN A 280 -32.91 -3.09 -10.46
C ASN A 280 -34.15 -3.16 -11.37
N GLY A 281 -35.25 -2.50 -11.02
CA GLY A 281 -36.53 -2.54 -11.74
C GLY A 281 -37.25 -3.89 -11.71
N MET A 282 -36.64 -4.97 -11.22
CA MET A 282 -37.27 -6.29 -11.12
C MET A 282 -38.09 -6.40 -9.83
N ARG A 283 -39.40 -6.15 -9.93
CA ARG A 283 -40.38 -6.50 -8.90
C ARG A 283 -40.90 -7.91 -9.18
N TRP A 284 -40.64 -8.86 -8.27
CA TRP A 284 -41.30 -10.16 -8.31
C TRP A 284 -42.77 -9.97 -7.94
N VAL A 285 -43.67 -10.17 -8.89
CA VAL A 285 -45.11 -10.22 -8.64
C VAL A 285 -45.49 -11.70 -8.52
N ILE A 286 -45.85 -12.12 -7.32
CA ILE A 286 -46.43 -13.45 -7.11
C ILE A 286 -47.87 -13.37 -7.63
N VAL A 287 -48.11 -13.91 -8.82
CA VAL A 287 -49.46 -14.11 -9.34
C VAL A 287 -49.94 -15.45 -8.77
N SER A 288 -50.88 -15.42 -7.83
CA SER A 288 -51.57 -16.64 -7.37
C SER A 288 -52.37 -17.21 -8.52
N LYS A 289 -52.33 -18.53 -8.68
CA LYS A 289 -53.11 -19.28 -9.66
C LYS A 289 -54.54 -19.49 -9.20
#